data_AF-A0A7M1R0K6-F1
#
_entry.id   AF-A0A7M1R0K6-F1
#
_cell.length_a   1.000
_cell.length_b   1.000
_cell.length_c   1.000
_cell.angle_alpha   90.00
_cell.angle_beta   90.00
_cell.angle_gamma   90.00
#
_symmetry.space_group_name_H-M   'P 1'
#
loop_
_entity.id
_entity.type
_entity.pdbx_description
1 polymer ?
#
loop_
_entity_poly.entity_id
_entity_poly.type
_entity_poly.pdbx_seq_one_letter_code
_entity_poly.pdbx_strand_id
1 'polypeptide(L)'
;MKAKEWLQKVAADENGRVVISAISKRSSLANSTLTERAKADSLTADQVIAICRAYRYPVSQGLIDLEFITEEDLKLPSIQATLRDATDEQLVDEIARRLEQGRREVFDRPIRPVDDRPVLSEVPDTMPPLEEMAANPHRLELEQGDHLED
;
A
#
# COMPACT_ATOMS: atom_id res chain seq x y z
N MET A 1 10.56 -14.34 -20.70
CA MET A 1 10.68 -13.75 -22.07
C MET A 1 12.09 -13.99 -22.62
N LYS A 2 12.32 -14.06 -23.94
CA LYS A 2 13.69 -14.18 -24.49
C LYS A 2 14.45 -12.85 -24.52
N ALA A 3 15.77 -12.86 -24.29
CA ALA A 3 16.63 -11.68 -24.24
C ALA A 3 16.56 -10.83 -25.51
N LYS A 4 16.49 -11.45 -26.69
CA LYS A 4 16.37 -10.73 -27.97
C LYS A 4 15.03 -9.98 -28.08
N GLU A 5 13.94 -10.60 -27.65
CA GLU A 5 12.60 -10.01 -27.65
C GLU A 5 12.52 -8.87 -26.62
N TRP A 6 13.16 -9.06 -25.46
CA TRP A 6 13.26 -8.02 -24.45
C TRP A 6 14.06 -6.80 -24.93
N LEU A 7 15.20 -7.00 -25.59
CA LEU A 7 15.96 -5.89 -26.20
C LEU A 7 15.15 -5.16 -27.28
N GLN A 8 14.31 -5.89 -28.03
CA GLN A 8 13.37 -5.32 -28.99
C GLN A 8 12.32 -4.45 -28.30
N LYS A 9 11.78 -4.87 -27.15
CA LYS A 9 10.82 -4.10 -26.36
C LYS A 9 11.42 -2.81 -25.79
N VAL A 10 12.66 -2.87 -25.30
CA VAL A 10 13.26 -1.78 -24.51
C VAL A 10 14.07 -0.79 -25.34
N ALA A 11 14.76 -1.27 -26.37
CA ALA A 11 15.83 -0.53 -27.04
C ALA A 11 15.68 -0.44 -28.56
N ALA A 12 14.53 -0.82 -29.10
CA ALA A 12 14.22 -0.57 -30.50
C ALA A 12 14.17 0.93 -30.80
N ASP A 13 14.69 1.32 -31.96
CA ASP A 13 14.56 2.68 -32.48
C ASP A 13 13.16 2.95 -33.04
N GLU A 14 12.95 4.16 -33.58
CA GLU A 14 11.69 4.59 -34.20
C GLU A 14 11.24 3.71 -35.38
N ASN A 15 12.16 2.96 -35.99
CA ASN A 15 11.89 2.03 -37.08
C ASN A 15 11.74 0.58 -36.59
N GLY A 16 11.72 0.36 -35.27
CA GLY A 16 11.62 -0.97 -34.69
C GLY A 16 12.89 -1.80 -34.87
N ARG A 17 14.07 -1.20 -35.01
CA ARG A 17 15.34 -1.92 -35.15
C ARG A 17 16.14 -1.88 -33.86
N VAL A 18 16.77 -3.00 -33.54
CA VAL A 18 17.68 -3.14 -32.39
C VAL A 18 19.11 -3.05 -32.87
N VAL A 19 19.83 -2.03 -32.42
CA VAL A 19 21.24 -1.82 -32.77
C VAL A 19 22.10 -2.07 -31.53
N ILE A 20 22.71 -3.26 -31.43
CA ILE A 20 23.48 -3.67 -30.24
C ILE A 20 24.62 -2.70 -29.92
N SER A 21 25.31 -2.16 -30.92
CA SER A 21 26.39 -1.18 -30.71
C SER A 21 25.89 0.11 -30.07
N ALA A 22 24.68 0.56 -30.40
CA ALA A 22 24.06 1.72 -29.77
C ALA A 22 23.72 1.43 -28.31
N ILE A 23 23.15 0.25 -28.03
CA ILE A 23 22.84 -0.20 -26.66
C ILE A 23 24.12 -0.24 -25.83
N SER A 24 25.15 -0.94 -26.30
CA SER A 24 26.46 -1.04 -25.65
C SER A 24 27.05 0.32 -25.33
N LYS A 25 27.02 1.26 -26.27
CA LYS A 25 27.55 2.62 -26.05
C LYS A 25 26.74 3.36 -24.99
N ARG A 26 25.41 3.23 -25.00
CA ARG A 26 24.51 3.95 -24.08
C ARG A 26 24.53 3.38 -22.66
N SER A 27 24.67 2.07 -22.54
CA SER A 27 24.68 1.34 -21.27
C SER A 27 26.09 1.07 -20.74
N SER A 28 27.14 1.57 -21.40
CA SER A 28 28.55 1.34 -21.05
C SER A 28 28.91 -0.14 -20.93
N LEU A 29 28.37 -0.99 -21.81
CA LEU A 29 28.63 -2.43 -21.85
C LEU A 29 29.54 -2.78 -23.03
N ALA A 30 30.39 -3.80 -22.85
CA ALA A 30 31.18 -4.34 -23.96
C ALA A 30 30.28 -4.96 -25.04
N ASN A 31 30.48 -4.53 -26.30
CA ASN A 31 29.64 -4.94 -27.43
C ASN A 31 29.72 -6.45 -27.74
N SER A 32 30.93 -7.01 -27.72
CA SER A 32 31.14 -8.45 -27.89
C SER A 32 30.35 -9.25 -26.86
N THR A 33 30.49 -8.88 -25.59
CA THR A 33 29.79 -9.54 -24.46
C THR A 33 28.28 -9.43 -24.57
N LEU A 34 27.75 -8.24 -24.90
CA LEU A 34 26.31 -8.05 -25.05
C LEU A 34 25.75 -8.85 -26.23
N THR A 35 26.45 -8.87 -27.36
CA THR A 35 26.06 -9.64 -28.54
C THR A 35 26.00 -11.14 -28.26
N GLU A 36 27.03 -11.68 -27.60
CA GLU A 36 27.10 -13.10 -27.24
C GLU A 36 25.98 -13.49 -26.29
N ARG A 37 25.79 -12.71 -25.20
CA ARG A 37 24.76 -13.00 -24.19
C ARG A 37 23.34 -12.82 -24.71
N ALA A 38 23.10 -11.83 -25.57
CA ALA A 38 21.80 -11.66 -26.21
C ALA A 38 21.44 -12.86 -27.11
N LYS A 39 22.42 -13.47 -27.78
CA LYS A 39 22.22 -14.70 -28.57
C LYS A 39 22.04 -15.93 -27.69
N ALA A 40 22.79 -16.01 -26.60
CA ALA A 40 22.77 -17.13 -25.65
C ALA A 40 21.65 -17.04 -24.60
N ASP A 41 20.79 -16.01 -24.68
CA ASP A 41 19.70 -15.79 -23.71
C ASP A 41 20.19 -15.70 -22.25
N SER A 42 21.38 -15.10 -22.06
CA SER A 42 22.14 -15.15 -20.80
C SER A 42 22.62 -13.76 -20.34
N LEU A 43 21.78 -12.75 -20.53
CA LEU A 43 21.97 -11.44 -19.92
C LEU A 43 22.03 -11.59 -18.40
N THR A 44 22.82 -10.78 -17.72
CA THR A 44 22.85 -10.73 -16.24
C THR A 44 21.96 -9.61 -15.72
N ALA A 45 21.54 -9.71 -14.45
CA ALA A 45 20.78 -8.64 -13.79
C ALA A 45 21.47 -7.28 -13.89
N ASP A 46 22.80 -7.23 -13.69
CA ASP A 46 23.58 -5.98 -13.83
C ASP A 46 23.48 -5.36 -15.23
N GLN A 47 23.53 -6.19 -16.28
CA GLN A 47 23.39 -5.74 -17.65
C GLN A 47 21.98 -5.22 -17.92
N VAL A 48 20.96 -5.93 -17.41
CA VAL A 48 19.57 -5.51 -17.50
C VAL A 48 19.38 -4.16 -16.82
N ILE A 49 19.89 -3.98 -15.60
CA ILE A 49 19.83 -2.72 -14.86
C ILE A 49 20.52 -1.59 -15.64
N ALA A 50 21.71 -1.83 -16.19
CA ALA A 50 22.44 -0.84 -16.97
C ALA A 50 21.66 -0.40 -18.23
N ILE A 51 21.05 -1.35 -18.94
CA ILE A 51 20.24 -1.07 -20.13
C ILE A 51 18.95 -0.32 -19.75
N CYS A 52 18.24 -0.76 -18.70
CA CYS A 52 17.04 -0.09 -18.20
C CYS A 52 17.32 1.38 -17.88
N ARG A 53 18.40 1.66 -17.15
CA ARG A 53 18.82 3.04 -16.82
C ARG A 53 19.15 3.86 -18.06
N ALA A 54 19.86 3.27 -19.02
CA ALA A 54 20.26 3.93 -20.26
C ALA A 54 19.06 4.32 -21.15
N TYR A 55 17.99 3.52 -21.12
CA TYR A 55 16.77 3.72 -21.93
C TYR A 55 15.58 4.26 -21.13
N ARG A 56 15.78 4.60 -19.85
CA ARG A 56 14.71 5.04 -18.92
C ARG A 56 13.54 4.06 -18.83
N TYR A 57 13.84 2.77 -18.98
CA TYR A 57 12.87 1.71 -18.75
C TYR A 57 12.82 1.37 -17.25
N PRO A 58 11.64 1.08 -16.67
CA PRO A 58 11.54 0.73 -15.25
C PRO A 58 12.40 -0.51 -14.94
N VAL A 59 13.36 -0.35 -14.02
CA VAL A 59 14.31 -1.43 -13.68
C VAL A 59 13.59 -2.66 -13.15
N SER A 60 12.61 -2.46 -12.27
CA SER A 60 11.75 -3.52 -11.73
C SER A 60 11.06 -4.32 -12.85
N GLN A 61 10.46 -3.62 -13.82
CA GLN A 61 9.81 -4.27 -14.96
C GLN A 61 10.82 -5.06 -15.82
N GLY A 62 12.03 -4.51 -16.04
CA GLY A 62 13.06 -5.21 -16.81
C GLY A 62 13.53 -6.50 -16.14
N LEU A 63 13.64 -6.49 -14.81
CA LEU A 63 13.98 -7.67 -14.02
C LEU A 63 12.85 -8.70 -14.00
N ILE A 64 11.57 -8.27 -13.97
CA ILE A 64 10.42 -9.16 -14.11
C ILE A 64 10.34 -9.79 -15.50
N ASP A 65 10.50 -8.98 -16.57
CA ASP A 65 10.36 -9.45 -17.95
C ASP A 65 11.32 -10.62 -18.25
N LEU A 66 12.51 -10.60 -17.64
CA LEU A 66 13.54 -11.62 -17.77
C LEU A 66 13.61 -12.60 -16.58
N GLU A 67 12.57 -12.63 -15.73
CA GLU A 67 12.38 -13.61 -14.66
C GLU A 67 13.50 -13.62 -13.60
N PHE A 68 14.22 -12.50 -13.42
CA PHE A 68 15.18 -12.32 -12.32
C PHE A 68 14.49 -12.15 -10.97
N ILE A 69 13.32 -11.52 -11.01
CA ILE A 69 12.41 -11.31 -9.88
C ILE A 69 10.99 -11.52 -10.38
N THR A 70 10.08 -11.74 -9.45
CA THR A 70 8.64 -11.87 -9.68
C THR A 70 7.92 -10.59 -9.25
N GLU A 71 6.65 -10.45 -9.63
CA GLU A 71 5.80 -9.39 -9.07
C GLU A 71 5.63 -9.52 -7.55
N GLU A 72 5.73 -10.73 -7.00
CA GLU A 72 5.64 -10.97 -5.56
C GLU A 72 6.87 -10.44 -4.82
N ASP A 73 8.06 -10.51 -5.42
CA ASP A 73 9.29 -9.94 -4.86
C ASP A 73 9.20 -8.41 -4.71
N LEU A 74 8.39 -7.75 -5.54
CA LEU A 74 8.13 -6.30 -5.44
C LEU A 74 7.06 -5.93 -4.40
N LYS A 75 6.26 -6.89 -3.91
CA LYS A 75 5.20 -6.64 -2.92
C LYS A 75 5.73 -6.44 -1.49
N LEU A 76 7.04 -6.32 -1.31
CA LEU A 76 7.68 -6.07 -0.02
C LEU A 76 8.15 -4.60 0.04
N PRO A 77 7.27 -3.74 0.57
CA PRO A 77 7.31 -3.47 2.00
C PRO A 77 6.07 -4.04 2.72
N SER A 78 6.24 -4.47 3.97
CA SER A 78 5.11 -4.62 4.88
C SER A 78 4.25 -3.36 4.79
N ILE A 79 2.92 -3.48 4.71
CA ILE A 79 1.99 -2.35 4.76
C ILE A 79 2.35 -1.41 5.93
N GLN A 80 2.85 -1.97 7.04
CA GLN A 80 3.32 -1.19 8.18
C GLN A 80 4.56 -0.32 7.88
N ALA A 81 5.49 -0.76 7.04
CA ALA A 81 6.63 0.04 6.61
C ALA A 81 6.16 1.19 5.71
N THR A 82 5.29 0.91 4.74
CA THR A 82 4.71 1.95 3.86
C THR A 82 3.89 2.98 4.63
N LEU A 83 3.11 2.56 5.63
CA LEU A 83 2.35 3.48 6.49
C LEU A 83 3.27 4.32 7.38
N ARG A 84 4.42 3.80 7.82
CA ARG A 84 5.41 4.57 8.60
C ARG A 84 6.10 5.66 7.77
N ASP A 85 6.30 5.40 6.49
CA ASP A 85 6.96 6.35 5.58
C ASP A 85 5.98 7.36 4.94
N ALA A 86 4.67 7.13 5.10
CA ALA A 86 3.64 8.04 4.63
C ALA A 86 3.65 9.35 5.42
N THR A 87 3.44 10.47 4.72
CA THR A 87 3.26 11.78 5.36
C THR A 87 1.89 11.87 6.06
N ASP A 88 1.78 12.75 7.06
CA ASP A 88 0.51 13.00 7.74
C ASP A 88 -0.62 13.37 6.77
N GLU A 89 -0.32 14.17 5.75
CA GLU A 89 -1.27 14.57 4.70
C GLU A 89 -1.79 13.35 3.92
N GLN A 90 -0.90 12.46 3.48
CA GLN A 90 -1.26 11.23 2.79
C GLN A 90 -2.10 10.28 3.65
N LEU A 91 -1.82 10.22 4.96
CA LEU A 91 -2.60 9.42 5.91
C LEU A 91 -4.01 9.98 6.09
N VAL A 92 -4.14 11.30 6.25
CA VAL A 92 -5.43 11.98 6.39
C VAL A 92 -6.28 11.80 5.14
N ASP A 93 -5.70 11.98 3.95
CA ASP A 93 -6.38 11.79 2.67
C ASP A 93 -6.89 10.36 2.50
N GLU A 94 -6.07 9.36 2.84
CA GLU A 94 -6.45 7.96 2.74
C GLU A 94 -7.55 7.59 3.74
N ILE A 95 -7.51 8.13 4.97
CA ILE A 95 -8.58 7.94 5.95
C ILE A 95 -9.88 8.60 5.46
N ALA A 96 -9.83 9.84 4.98
CA ALA A 96 -11.00 10.56 4.45
C ALA A 96 -11.65 9.78 3.29
N ARG A 97 -10.83 9.32 2.33
CA ARG A 97 -11.27 8.48 1.22
C ARG A 97 -11.96 7.19 1.71
N ARG A 98 -11.41 6.53 2.73
CA ARG A 98 -12.03 5.32 3.32
C ARG A 98 -13.33 5.61 4.06
N LEU A 99 -13.43 6.74 4.73
CA LEU A 99 -14.67 7.17 5.39
C LEU A 99 -15.77 7.45 4.36
N GLU A 100 -15.41 8.07 3.22
CA GLU A 100 -16.35 8.30 2.12
C GLU A 100 -16.81 7.00 1.43
N GLN A 101 -15.91 6.03 1.29
CA GLN A 101 -16.20 4.73 0.68
C GLN A 101 -16.80 3.71 1.66
N GLY A 102 -16.69 3.97 2.96
CA GLY A 102 -17.29 3.16 4.01
C GLY A 102 -18.81 3.24 4.01
N ARG A 103 -19.46 2.41 4.82
CA ARG A 103 -20.91 2.47 5.03
C ARG A 103 -21.25 3.75 5.81
N ARG A 104 -21.36 4.90 5.13
CA ARG A 104 -21.83 6.18 5.69
C ARG A 104 -23.07 6.01 6.58
N GLU A 105 -23.97 5.12 6.19
CA GLU A 105 -25.17 4.76 6.94
C GLU A 105 -24.91 4.33 8.39
N VAL A 106 -23.75 3.74 8.71
CA VAL A 106 -23.38 3.37 10.09
C VAL A 106 -22.91 4.58 10.90
N PHE A 107 -22.24 5.54 10.25
CA PHE A 107 -21.75 6.76 10.88
C PHE A 107 -22.83 7.83 11.08
N ASP A 108 -23.83 7.85 10.20
CA ASP A 108 -24.97 8.77 10.29
C ASP A 108 -26.07 8.27 11.24
N ARG A 109 -25.91 7.06 11.78
CA ARG A 109 -26.84 6.49 12.75
C ARG A 109 -26.56 7.03 14.16
N PRO A 110 -27.62 7.39 14.92
CA PRO A 110 -27.49 7.67 16.33
C PRO A 110 -26.76 6.53 17.05
N ILE A 111 -25.76 6.86 17.88
CA ILE A 111 -25.00 5.89 18.69
C ILE A 111 -25.93 5.08 19.60
N ARG A 112 -27.07 5.67 20.00
CA ARG A 112 -28.18 4.99 20.68
C ARG A 112 -29.47 5.20 19.89
N PRO A 113 -30.31 4.17 19.71
CA PRO A 113 -31.63 4.33 19.13
C PRO A 113 -32.40 5.45 19.84
N VAL A 114 -33.10 6.27 19.07
CA VAL A 114 -33.90 7.38 19.59
C VAL A 114 -34.96 6.90 20.60
N ASP A 115 -35.44 5.67 20.43
CA ASP A 115 -36.45 5.04 21.27
C ASP A 115 -35.91 4.62 22.66
N ASP A 116 -34.59 4.46 22.80
CA ASP A 116 -33.93 4.19 24.09
C ASP A 116 -33.51 5.48 24.82
N ARG A 117 -33.93 6.65 24.33
CA ARG A 117 -33.73 7.89 25.07
C ARG A 117 -34.67 7.83 26.28
N PRO A 118 -34.18 7.84 27.53
CA PRO A 118 -35.06 8.03 28.67
C PRO A 118 -35.80 9.34 28.43
N VAL A 119 -37.13 9.29 28.47
CA VAL A 119 -37.94 10.50 28.35
C VAL A 119 -37.50 11.40 29.49
N LEU A 120 -36.99 12.59 29.18
CA LEU A 120 -36.52 13.56 30.18
C LEU A 120 -37.63 13.98 31.18
N SER A 121 -38.86 13.50 30.99
CA SER A 121 -39.97 13.64 31.95
C SER A 121 -39.85 12.75 33.19
N GLU A 122 -38.98 11.75 33.20
CA GLU A 122 -38.79 10.85 34.36
C GLU A 122 -37.59 11.21 35.23
N VAL A 123 -36.83 12.24 34.87
CA VAL A 123 -35.87 12.84 35.80
C VAL A 123 -36.68 13.79 36.68
N PRO A 124 -36.87 13.52 37.99
CA PRO A 124 -37.49 14.49 38.87
C PRO A 124 -36.65 15.77 38.82
N ASP A 125 -37.31 16.90 38.53
CA ASP A 125 -36.68 18.23 38.38
C ASP A 125 -35.98 18.70 39.68
N THR A 126 -36.22 17.98 40.78
CA THR A 126 -35.48 18.09 42.03
C THR A 126 -34.33 17.10 42.06
N MET A 127 -33.10 17.63 42.09
CA MET A 127 -31.94 16.90 42.60
C MET A 127 -32.30 16.27 43.96
N PRO A 128 -31.95 14.99 44.21
CA PRO A 128 -32.06 14.42 45.53
C PRO A 128 -31.24 15.25 46.53
N PRO A 129 -31.64 15.33 47.82
CA PRO A 129 -30.88 16.05 48.83
C PRO A 129 -29.40 15.64 48.83
N LEU A 130 -28.49 16.60 49.07
CA LEU A 130 -27.04 16.34 49.05
C LEU A 130 -26.62 15.21 50.00
N GLU A 131 -27.36 14.99 51.11
CA GLU A 131 -27.16 13.84 52.00
C GLU A 131 -27.35 12.47 51.30
N GLU A 132 -28.27 12.38 50.33
CA GLU A 132 -28.60 11.13 49.63
C GLU A 132 -27.56 10.82 48.53
N MET A 133 -26.99 11.87 47.93
CA MET A 133 -25.88 11.74 46.97
C MET A 133 -24.57 11.27 47.63
N ALA A 134 -24.33 11.69 48.88
CA ALA A 134 -23.15 11.30 49.64
C ALA A 134 -23.19 9.84 50.15
N ALA A 135 -24.39 9.24 50.19
CA ALA A 135 -24.61 7.93 50.79
C ALA A 135 -24.31 6.73 49.86
N ASN A 136 -24.04 6.93 48.56
CA ASN A 136 -23.78 5.82 47.64
C ASN A 136 -22.57 6.08 46.71
N PRO A 137 -21.33 5.90 47.21
CA PRO A 137 -20.11 6.20 46.46
C PRO A 137 -19.76 5.17 45.35
N HIS A 138 -20.59 4.16 45.08
CA HIS A 138 -20.24 3.06 44.16
C HIS A 138 -21.19 2.84 42.97
N ARG A 139 -22.13 3.75 42.67
CA ARG A 139 -23.03 3.61 41.50
C ARG A 139 -22.37 3.96 40.14
N LEU A 140 -21.08 3.65 40.00
CA LEU A 140 -20.37 3.55 38.74
C LEU A 140 -19.84 2.11 38.64
N GLU A 141 -20.73 1.13 38.67
CA GLU A 141 -20.38 -0.21 38.21
C GLU A 141 -20.23 -0.13 36.70
N LEU A 142 -18.97 -0.06 36.25
CA LEU A 142 -18.58 -0.30 34.88
C LEU A 142 -19.21 -1.64 34.46
N GLU A 143 -19.98 -1.61 33.37
CA GLU A 143 -20.52 -2.82 32.76
C GLU A 143 -19.38 -3.85 32.62
N GLN A 144 -19.52 -4.96 33.35
CA GLN A 144 -18.60 -6.08 33.25
C GLN A 144 -18.72 -6.62 31.82
N GLY A 145 -17.64 -6.50 31.05
CA GLY A 145 -17.53 -7.09 29.73
C GLY A 145 -17.74 -8.60 29.82
N ASP A 146 -18.61 -9.09 28.94
CA ASP A 146 -18.90 -10.50 28.75
C ASP A 146 -17.63 -11.35 28.60
N HIS A 147 -17.64 -12.44 29.35
CA HIS A 147 -16.90 -13.70 29.24
C HIS A 147 -16.00 -13.91 28.01
N LEU A 148 -14.72 -14.18 28.28
CA LEU A 148 -13.92 -15.12 27.50
C LEU A 148 -13.47 -16.24 28.46
N GLU A 149 -14.13 -17.39 28.36
CA GLU A 149 -13.62 -18.66 28.88
C GLU A 149 -12.54 -19.19 27.92
N ASP A 150 -11.52 -19.85 28.50
CA ASP A 150 -10.36 -20.45 27.85
C ASP A 150 -10.70 -21.59 26.85
#